data_AF-A0AAE1ZHR8-F1
#
_entry.id   AF-A0AAE1ZHR8-F1
#
_cell.length_a   1.000
_cell.length_b   1.000
_cell.length_c   1.000
_cell.angle_alpha   90.00
_cell.angle_beta   90.00
_cell.angle_gamma   90.00
#
_symmetry.space_group_name_H-M   'P 1'
#
loop_
_entity.id
_entity.type
_entity.pdbx_description
1 polymer ?
#
loop_
_entity_poly.entity_id
_entity_poly.type
_entity_poly.pdbx_seq_one_letter_code
_entity_poly.pdbx_strand_id
1 'polypeptide(L)'
;MLKIDFTEELWRKLFIIVNSLFIVFNIIMLAISSTALDTLLKYDTIIHVTPPAIYGTVLFTSILGTIASSIGFIGLWKKLNIIAIVHLSSLSVTMLMNICIAIAAAATQDNYNTSVQQSLLNAIKSYKQPQYGEEFDKLHTNFYCCGATSYKNFKENLMKIPQSCRVGELTYATGCIEEVVGFAQYQTSLLIAFCFISALIQGAYLGISIWMLRKSNKDIGLSA
;
A
#
# COMPACT_ATOMS: atom_id res chain seq x y z
N MET A 1 -33.94 15.57 22.48
CA MET A 1 -33.61 15.06 21.13
C MET A 1 -32.87 16.18 20.40
N LEU A 2 -31.53 16.15 20.37
CA LEU A 2 -30.73 17.23 19.77
C LEU A 2 -30.96 17.21 18.25
N LYS A 3 -31.68 18.20 17.71
CA LYS A 3 -31.66 18.49 16.28
C LYS A 3 -30.30 19.11 15.97
N ILE A 4 -29.40 18.31 15.40
CA ILE A 4 -28.17 18.84 14.81
C ILE A 4 -28.61 19.55 13.52
N ASP A 5 -28.85 20.86 13.61
CA ASP A 5 -29.01 21.69 12.41
C ASP A 5 -27.62 21.89 11.81
N PHE A 6 -27.33 21.07 10.79
CA PHE A 6 -26.11 21.19 10.00
C PHE A 6 -26.19 22.49 9.18
N THR A 7 -25.57 23.57 9.65
CA THR A 7 -25.42 24.80 8.88
C THR A 7 -24.56 24.54 7.63
N GLU A 8 -24.95 25.11 6.49
CA GLU A 8 -24.20 25.06 5.21
C GLU A 8 -22.71 25.41 5.37
N GLU A 9 -22.38 26.32 6.29
CA GLU A 9 -21.00 26.69 6.59
C GLU A 9 -20.21 25.57 7.27
N LEU A 10 -20.84 24.82 8.19
CA LEU A 10 -20.24 23.67 8.85
C LEU A 10 -19.97 22.55 7.86
N TRP A 11 -20.91 22.30 6.94
CA TRP A 11 -20.74 21.32 5.88
C TRP A 11 -19.55 21.65 4.98
N ARG A 12 -19.45 22.90 4.52
CA ARG A 12 -18.35 23.34 3.65
C ARG A 12 -16.99 23.14 4.34
N LYS A 13 -16.88 23.46 5.63
CA LYS A 13 -15.65 23.25 6.41
C LYS A 13 -15.32 21.75 6.53
N LEU A 14 -16.30 20.92 6.87
CA LEU A 14 -16.12 19.47 7.00
C LEU A 14 -15.70 18.84 5.66
N PHE A 15 -16.35 19.23 4.56
CA PHE A 15 -16.00 18.77 3.21
C PHE A 15 -14.54 19.08 2.87
N ILE A 16 -14.09 20.32 3.09
CA ILE A 16 -12.72 20.75 2.80
C ILE A 16 -11.74 19.92 3.64
N ILE A 17 -11.97 19.81 4.94
CA ILE A 17 -11.08 19.09 5.87
C ILE A 17 -10.97 17.62 5.47
N VAL A 18 -12.10 16.94 5.23
CA VAL A 18 -12.12 15.51 4.92
C VAL A 18 -11.46 15.22 3.57
N ASN A 19 -11.71 16.05 2.54
CA ASN A 19 -11.05 15.88 1.23
C ASN A 19 -9.55 16.17 1.30
N SER A 20 -9.12 17.17 2.07
CA SER A 20 -7.70 17.40 2.33
C SER A 20 -7.05 16.20 3.02
N LEU A 21 -7.72 15.62 4.02
CA LEU A 21 -7.25 14.41 4.68
C LEU A 21 -7.15 13.23 3.69
N PHE A 22 -8.13 13.04 2.80
CA PHE A 22 -8.05 12.00 1.79
C PHE A 22 -6.85 12.18 0.86
N ILE A 23 -6.54 13.40 0.41
CA ILE A 23 -5.34 13.64 -0.41
C ILE A 23 -4.08 13.22 0.36
N VAL A 24 -3.95 13.64 1.63
CA VAL A 24 -2.78 13.30 2.45
C VAL A 24 -2.65 11.78 2.63
N PHE A 25 -3.74 11.09 2.99
CA PHE A 25 -3.75 9.63 3.13
C PHE A 25 -3.35 8.92 1.84
N ASN A 26 -3.90 9.34 0.70
CA ASN A 26 -3.58 8.74 -0.59
C ASN A 26 -2.10 8.96 -0.98
N ILE A 27 -1.52 10.13 -0.70
CA ILE A 27 -0.10 10.39 -0.96
C ILE A 27 0.80 9.50 -0.10
N ILE A 28 0.46 9.30 1.19
CA ILE A 28 1.21 8.41 2.08
C ILE A 28 1.14 6.96 1.57
N MET A 29 -0.05 6.48 1.22
CA MET A 29 -0.24 5.13 0.68
C MET A 29 0.49 4.95 -0.66
N LEU A 30 0.49 5.97 -1.52
CA LEU A 30 1.25 5.98 -2.77
C LEU A 30 2.76 5.85 -2.53
N ALA A 31 3.31 6.60 -1.57
CA ALA A 31 4.73 6.55 -1.23
C ALA A 31 5.15 5.18 -0.68
N ILE A 32 4.35 4.62 0.23
CA ILE A 32 4.60 3.29 0.82
C ILE A 32 4.56 2.21 -0.27
N SER A 33 3.48 2.17 -1.06
CA SER A 33 3.28 1.15 -2.10
C SER A 33 4.33 1.22 -3.21
N SER A 34 4.68 2.42 -3.69
CA SER A 34 5.72 2.60 -4.70
C SER A 34 7.10 2.21 -4.20
N THR A 35 7.48 2.60 -2.98
CA THR A 35 8.77 2.24 -2.38
C THR A 35 8.89 0.73 -2.14
N ALA A 36 7.83 0.10 -1.62
CA ALA A 36 7.81 -1.34 -1.40
C ALA A 36 7.90 -2.12 -2.72
N LEU A 37 7.17 -1.68 -3.74
CA LEU A 37 7.20 -2.28 -5.08
C LEU A 37 8.58 -2.13 -5.73
N ASP A 38 9.14 -0.92 -5.76
CA ASP A 38 10.45 -0.64 -6.33
C ASP A 38 11.56 -1.43 -5.63
N THR A 39 11.50 -1.53 -4.29
CA THR A 39 12.48 -2.27 -3.51
C THR A 39 12.50 -3.75 -3.87
N LEU A 40 11.34 -4.39 -4.01
CA LEU A 40 11.27 -5.83 -4.32
C LEU A 40 11.59 -6.14 -5.78
N LEU A 41 11.19 -5.27 -6.73
CA LEU A 41 11.50 -5.45 -8.15
C LEU A 41 13.00 -5.38 -8.47
N LYS A 42 13.81 -4.72 -7.62
CA LYS A 42 15.27 -4.70 -7.76
C LYS A 42 15.93 -6.07 -7.57
N TYR A 43 15.21 -7.03 -6.98
CA TYR A 43 15.73 -8.35 -6.66
C TYR A 43 15.04 -9.48 -7.46
N ASP A 44 14.52 -9.17 -8.65
CA ASP A 44 13.79 -10.11 -9.49
C ASP A 44 14.63 -11.33 -9.92
N THR A 45 15.95 -11.15 -10.12
CA THR A 45 16.86 -12.26 -10.51
C THR A 45 17.01 -13.31 -9.41
N ILE A 46 16.89 -12.93 -8.13
CA ILE A 46 17.06 -13.87 -7.00
C ILE A 46 15.74 -14.25 -6.33
N ILE A 47 14.72 -13.38 -6.38
CA ILE A 47 13.42 -13.62 -5.75
C ILE A 47 12.42 -14.29 -6.71
N HIS A 48 12.50 -14.15 -8.04
CA HIS A 48 11.65 -14.84 -9.05
C HIS A 48 10.15 -14.98 -8.71
N VAL A 49 9.64 -14.10 -7.86
CA VAL A 49 8.31 -14.16 -7.28
C VAL A 49 7.74 -12.77 -7.43
N THR A 50 6.56 -12.70 -8.02
CA THR A 50 5.85 -11.44 -8.18
C THR A 50 5.64 -10.79 -6.82
N PRO A 51 5.98 -9.50 -6.65
CA PRO A 51 5.68 -8.79 -5.42
C PRO A 51 4.19 -8.91 -5.06
N PRO A 52 3.84 -8.89 -3.76
CA PRO A 52 2.46 -8.90 -3.30
C PRO A 52 1.57 -7.93 -4.09
N ALA A 53 0.45 -8.44 -4.60
CA ALA A 53 -0.46 -7.67 -5.47
C ALA A 53 -1.01 -6.40 -4.80
N ILE A 54 -1.00 -6.35 -3.46
CA ILE A 54 -1.36 -5.16 -2.68
C ILE A 54 -0.53 -3.93 -3.10
N TYR A 55 0.75 -4.06 -3.43
CA TYR A 55 1.58 -2.89 -3.75
C TYR A 55 1.14 -2.22 -5.05
N GLY A 56 0.96 -2.99 -6.13
CA GLY A 56 0.48 -2.45 -7.40
C GLY A 56 -0.95 -1.93 -7.34
N THR A 57 -1.83 -2.66 -6.64
CA THR A 57 -3.24 -2.25 -6.51
C THR A 57 -3.41 -1.02 -5.65
N VAL A 58 -2.71 -0.90 -4.51
CA VAL A 58 -2.73 0.29 -3.66
C VAL A 58 -2.11 1.49 -4.37
N LEU A 59 -1.05 1.30 -5.14
CA LEU A 59 -0.47 2.38 -5.95
C LEU A 59 -1.53 2.97 -6.89
N PHE A 60 -2.25 2.11 -7.61
CA PHE A 60 -3.31 2.52 -8.52
C PHE A 60 -4.48 3.20 -7.78
N THR A 61 -4.99 2.60 -6.69
CA THR A 61 -6.12 3.17 -5.95
C THR A 61 -5.77 4.50 -5.28
N SER A 62 -4.52 4.68 -4.86
CA SER A 62 -4.03 5.93 -4.28
C SER A 62 -4.00 7.07 -5.30
N ILE A 63 -3.58 6.80 -6.54
CA ILE A 63 -3.65 7.79 -7.64
C ILE A 63 -5.10 8.17 -7.91
N LEU A 64 -5.99 7.17 -8.05
CA LEU A 64 -7.42 7.39 -8.28
C LEU A 64 -8.04 8.19 -7.14
N GLY A 65 -7.73 7.87 -5.88
CA GLY A 65 -8.22 8.54 -4.69
C GLY A 65 -7.78 10.00 -4.59
N THR A 66 -6.53 10.30 -4.95
CA THR A 66 -6.04 11.69 -5.02
C THR A 66 -6.78 12.49 -6.08
N ILE A 67 -7.00 11.92 -7.27
CA ILE A 67 -7.78 12.57 -8.34
C ILE A 67 -9.23 12.79 -7.88
N ALA A 68 -9.87 11.77 -7.32
CA ALA A 68 -11.25 11.84 -6.81
C ALA A 68 -11.42 12.96 -5.77
N SER A 69 -10.48 13.07 -4.83
CA SER A 69 -10.48 14.10 -3.79
C SER A 69 -10.23 15.50 -4.36
N SER A 70 -9.37 15.60 -5.39
CA SER A 70 -9.10 16.86 -6.09
C SER A 70 -10.33 17.37 -6.86
N ILE A 71 -11.07 16.47 -7.52
CA ILE A 71 -12.36 16.78 -8.17
C ILE A 71 -13.37 17.34 -7.15
N GLY A 72 -13.33 16.86 -5.89
CA GLY A 72 -14.15 17.37 -4.80
C GLY A 72 -13.98 18.88 -4.58
N PHE A 73 -12.74 19.39 -4.60
CA PHE A 73 -12.48 20.84 -4.49
C PHE A 73 -13.04 21.63 -5.66
N ILE A 74 -12.95 21.10 -6.89
CA ILE A 74 -13.54 21.73 -8.07
C ILE A 74 -15.06 21.81 -7.94
N GLY A 75 -15.69 20.77 -7.37
CA GLY A 75 -17.13 20.71 -7.11
C GLY A 75 -17.63 21.75 -6.10
N LEU A 76 -16.76 22.23 -5.19
CA LEU A 76 -17.09 23.36 -4.31
C LEU A 76 -17.11 24.70 -5.07
N TRP A 77 -16.22 24.89 -6.03
CA TRP A 77 -16.08 26.14 -6.78
C TRP A 77 -17.10 26.27 -7.90
N LYS A 78 -17.39 25.16 -8.59
CA LYS A 78 -18.44 25.08 -9.60
C LYS A 78 -19.61 24.32 -9.02
N LYS A 79 -20.73 25.02 -8.74
CA LYS A 79 -22.01 24.44 -8.28
C LYS A 79 -22.68 23.58 -9.37
N LEU A 80 -21.99 22.54 -9.83
CA LEU A 80 -22.42 21.62 -10.86
C LEU A 80 -22.66 20.25 -10.22
N ASN A 81 -23.94 19.84 -10.17
CA ASN A 81 -24.36 18.57 -9.59
C ASN A 81 -23.61 17.36 -10.20
N ILE A 82 -23.22 17.44 -11.47
CA ILE A 82 -22.44 16.41 -12.16
C ILE A 82 -21.07 16.20 -11.50
N ILE A 83 -20.37 17.28 -11.11
CA ILE A 83 -19.04 17.18 -10.48
C ILE A 83 -19.14 16.53 -9.10
N ALA A 84 -20.17 16.87 -8.33
CA ALA A 84 -20.44 16.24 -7.04
C ALA A 84 -20.75 14.73 -7.21
N ILE A 85 -21.54 14.35 -8.22
CA ILE A 85 -21.85 12.94 -8.50
C ILE A 85 -20.58 12.17 -8.89
N VAL A 86 -19.73 12.74 -9.75
CA VAL A 86 -18.45 12.12 -10.16
C VAL A 86 -17.49 11.96 -8.97
N HIS A 87 -17.42 12.96 -8.09
CA HIS A 87 -16.63 12.87 -6.87
C HIS A 87 -17.13 11.74 -5.94
N LEU A 88 -18.44 11.65 -5.70
CA LEU A 88 -19.02 10.63 -4.82
C LEU A 88 -18.93 9.23 -5.42
N SER A 89 -19.10 9.08 -6.74
CA SER A 89 -18.97 7.78 -7.41
C SER A 89 -17.52 7.28 -7.41
N SER A 90 -16.55 8.15 -7.69
CA SER A 90 -15.12 7.79 -7.64
C SER A 90 -14.66 7.41 -6.23
N LEU A 91 -15.07 8.16 -5.20
CA LEU A 91 -14.80 7.77 -3.81
C LEU A 91 -15.43 6.42 -3.43
N SER A 92 -16.63 6.14 -3.93
CA SER A 92 -17.28 4.83 -3.71
C SER A 92 -16.49 3.69 -4.32
N VAL A 93 -15.94 3.88 -5.53
CA VAL A 93 -15.07 2.88 -6.18
C VAL A 93 -13.78 2.67 -5.39
N THR A 94 -13.11 3.75 -4.97
CA THR A 94 -11.89 3.65 -4.15
C THR A 94 -12.15 2.94 -2.82
N MET A 95 -13.28 3.22 -2.17
CA MET A 95 -13.68 2.55 -0.92
C MET A 95 -13.83 1.04 -1.13
N LEU A 96 -14.56 0.61 -2.16
CA LEU A 96 -14.77 -0.81 -2.46
C LEU A 96 -13.45 -1.51 -2.78
N MET A 97 -12.58 -0.87 -3.58
CA MET A 97 -11.26 -1.42 -3.89
C MET A 97 -10.41 -1.58 -2.63
N ASN A 98 -10.38 -0.60 -1.73
CA ASN A 98 -9.62 -0.68 -0.48
C ASN A 98 -10.08 -1.85 0.40
N ILE A 99 -11.39 -2.11 0.49
CA ILE A 99 -11.92 -3.26 1.23
C ILE A 99 -11.47 -4.57 0.57
N CYS A 100 -11.63 -4.70 -0.76
CA CYS A 100 -11.24 -5.90 -1.49
C CYS A 100 -9.74 -6.19 -1.37
N ILE A 101 -8.90 -5.16 -1.50
CA ILE A 101 -7.44 -5.25 -1.38
C ILE A 101 -7.06 -5.73 0.02
N ALA A 102 -7.63 -5.13 1.07
CA ALA A 102 -7.30 -5.48 2.44
C ALA A 102 -7.65 -6.94 2.77
N ILE A 103 -8.80 -7.43 2.30
CA ILE A 103 -9.22 -8.83 2.45
C ILE A 103 -8.30 -9.77 1.65
N ALA A 104 -8.05 -9.46 0.38
CA ALA A 104 -7.23 -10.31 -0.49
C ALA A 104 -5.77 -10.40 -0.01
N ALA A 105 -5.20 -9.29 0.48
CA ALA A 105 -3.85 -9.26 1.00
C ALA A 105 -3.71 -10.10 2.28
N ALA A 106 -4.67 -9.97 3.21
CA ALA A 106 -4.69 -10.79 4.42
C ALA A 106 -4.81 -12.29 4.11
N ALA A 107 -5.54 -12.66 3.05
CA ALA A 107 -5.72 -14.07 2.66
C ALA A 107 -4.53 -14.67 1.89
N THR A 108 -3.63 -13.86 1.31
CA THR A 108 -2.55 -14.34 0.42
C THR A 108 -1.15 -14.22 1.02
N GLN A 109 -1.02 -13.69 2.25
CA GLN A 109 0.25 -13.40 2.89
C GLN A 109 1.17 -14.63 3.04
N ASP A 110 0.63 -15.78 3.42
CA ASP A 110 1.43 -16.99 3.65
C ASP A 110 2.02 -17.60 2.36
N ASN A 111 1.30 -17.45 1.25
CA ASN A 111 1.73 -17.95 -0.07
C ASN A 111 2.98 -17.21 -0.55
N TYR A 112 3.04 -15.90 -0.33
CA TYR A 112 4.20 -15.08 -0.71
C TYR A 112 5.44 -15.50 0.08
N ASN A 113 5.31 -15.68 1.41
CA ASN A 113 6.43 -16.04 2.29
C ASN A 113 7.06 -17.38 1.86
N THR A 114 6.21 -18.37 1.60
CA THR A 114 6.65 -19.70 1.15
C THR A 114 7.37 -19.63 -0.20
N SER A 115 6.88 -18.81 -1.12
CA SER A 115 7.47 -18.64 -2.45
C SER A 115 8.83 -17.95 -2.37
N VAL A 116 8.96 -16.86 -1.61
CA VAL A 116 10.24 -16.16 -1.40
C VAL A 116 11.28 -17.09 -0.76
N GLN A 117 10.87 -17.85 0.25
CA GLN A 117 11.74 -18.83 0.90
C GLN A 117 12.29 -19.84 -0.10
N GLN A 118 11.44 -20.42 -0.94
CA GLN A 118 11.88 -21.38 -1.97
C GLN A 118 12.79 -20.75 -3.01
N SER A 119 12.47 -19.55 -3.50
CA SER A 119 13.29 -18.84 -4.48
C SER A 119 14.69 -18.52 -3.95
N LEU A 120 14.80 -17.92 -2.77
CA LEU A 120 16.11 -17.53 -2.21
C LEU A 120 16.97 -18.76 -1.84
N LEU A 121 16.37 -19.84 -1.32
CA LEU A 121 17.07 -21.11 -1.06
C LEU A 121 17.63 -21.74 -2.34
N ASN A 122 16.97 -21.55 -3.48
CA ASN A 122 17.44 -22.06 -4.75
C ASN A 122 18.46 -21.11 -5.39
N ALA A 123 18.21 -19.80 -5.37
CA ALA A 123 19.06 -18.77 -5.96
C ALA A 123 20.46 -18.75 -5.33
N ILE A 124 20.59 -18.98 -4.01
CA ILE A 124 21.89 -18.97 -3.33
C ILE A 124 22.86 -20.05 -3.86
N LYS A 125 22.35 -21.16 -4.42
CA LYS A 125 23.16 -22.21 -5.06
C LYS A 125 23.86 -21.68 -6.32
N SER A 126 23.26 -20.68 -6.96
CA SER A 126 23.77 -20.01 -8.17
C SER A 126 24.58 -18.76 -7.86
N TYR A 127 24.92 -18.48 -6.60
CA TYR A 127 25.66 -17.26 -6.20
C TYR A 127 26.97 -17.03 -6.97
N LYS A 128 27.66 -18.09 -7.42
CA LYS A 128 28.88 -17.98 -8.23
C LYS A 128 28.64 -17.36 -9.62
N GLN A 129 27.40 -17.33 -10.10
CA GLN A 129 27.06 -16.68 -11.36
C GLN A 129 27.03 -15.15 -11.14
N PRO A 130 27.67 -14.35 -12.00
CA PRO A 130 27.82 -12.91 -11.77
C PRO A 130 26.51 -12.19 -11.46
N GLN A 131 25.45 -12.48 -12.22
CA GLN A 131 24.14 -11.83 -12.05
C GLN A 131 23.51 -12.12 -10.68
N TYR A 132 23.59 -13.36 -10.19
CA TYR A 132 23.07 -13.75 -8.89
C TYR A 132 23.95 -13.20 -7.76
N GLY A 133 25.27 -13.28 -7.92
CA GLY A 133 26.23 -12.78 -6.93
C GLY A 133 26.09 -11.28 -6.67
N GLU A 134 26.03 -10.47 -7.73
CA GLU A 134 25.85 -9.02 -7.62
C GLU A 134 24.54 -8.62 -6.94
N GLU A 135 23.45 -9.32 -7.25
CA GLU A 135 22.14 -9.02 -6.68
C GLU A 135 22.03 -9.47 -5.21
N PHE A 136 22.60 -10.62 -4.86
CA PHE A 136 22.75 -11.04 -3.47
C PHE A 136 23.63 -10.07 -2.68
N ASP A 137 24.72 -9.56 -3.26
CA ASP A 137 25.60 -8.60 -2.57
C ASP A 137 24.88 -7.29 -2.24
N LYS A 138 24.02 -6.82 -3.16
CA LYS A 138 23.10 -5.70 -2.89
C LYS A 138 22.07 -6.07 -1.82
N LEU A 139 21.51 -7.27 -1.87
CA LEU A 139 20.54 -7.73 -0.87
C LEU A 139 21.16 -7.77 0.53
N HIS A 140 22.34 -8.37 0.69
CA HIS A 140 23.07 -8.46 1.96
C HIS A 140 23.31 -7.10 2.59
N THR A 141 23.72 -6.12 1.76
CA THR A 141 24.06 -4.78 2.24
C THR A 141 22.83 -3.92 2.51
N ASN A 142 21.75 -4.06 1.73
CA ASN A 142 20.53 -3.28 1.91
C ASN A 142 19.63 -3.81 3.03
N PHE A 143 19.61 -5.13 3.26
CA PHE A 143 18.80 -5.78 4.28
C PHE A 143 19.60 -6.24 5.50
N TYR A 144 20.91 -5.99 5.54
CA TYR A 144 21.79 -6.37 6.65
C TYR A 144 21.70 -7.88 7.00
N CYS A 145 21.66 -8.71 5.96
CA CYS A 145 21.45 -10.15 6.05
C CYS A 145 22.59 -10.93 5.38
N CYS A 146 22.71 -12.23 5.67
CA CYS A 146 23.68 -13.08 4.99
C CYS A 146 23.16 -14.47 4.62
N GLY A 147 23.33 -14.82 3.34
CA GLY A 147 22.85 -16.09 2.80
C GLY A 147 21.32 -16.13 2.70
N ALA A 148 20.77 -17.30 2.40
CA ALA A 148 19.32 -17.47 2.32
C ALA A 148 18.70 -17.57 3.73
N THR A 149 19.11 -18.57 4.50
CA THR A 149 18.69 -18.78 5.89
C THR A 149 19.77 -18.39 6.89
N SER A 150 21.04 -18.49 6.52
CA SER A 150 22.18 -17.96 7.28
C SER A 150 23.45 -17.97 6.45
N TYR A 151 24.51 -17.35 6.97
CA TYR A 151 25.85 -17.42 6.38
C TYR A 151 26.37 -18.86 6.15
N LYS A 152 25.81 -19.87 6.84
CA LYS A 152 26.20 -21.28 6.68
C LYS A 152 25.89 -21.81 5.28
N ASN A 153 24.92 -21.22 4.57
CA ASN A 153 24.60 -21.63 3.20
C ASN A 153 25.80 -21.51 2.26
N PHE A 154 26.72 -20.57 2.49
CA PHE A 154 27.96 -20.50 1.70
C PHE A 154 28.84 -21.72 1.94
N LYS A 155 29.03 -22.13 3.20
CA LYS A 155 29.84 -23.29 3.55
C LYS A 155 29.25 -24.60 2.98
N GLU A 156 27.93 -24.75 3.08
CA GLU A 156 27.19 -25.91 2.54
C GLU A 156 27.36 -26.05 1.02
N ASN A 157 27.49 -24.94 0.30
CA ASN A 157 27.68 -24.91 -1.15
C ASN A 157 29.16 -24.79 -1.57
N LEU A 158 30.11 -25.04 -0.66
CA LEU A 158 31.55 -24.95 -0.91
C LEU A 158 31.96 -23.56 -1.44
N MET A 159 31.40 -22.51 -0.84
CA MET A 159 31.65 -21.10 -1.14
C MET A 159 32.23 -20.38 0.08
N LYS A 160 33.05 -19.35 -0.18
CA LYS A 160 33.47 -18.43 0.87
C LYS A 160 32.36 -17.41 1.13
N ILE A 161 32.23 -16.99 2.38
CA ILE A 161 31.30 -15.92 2.77
C ILE A 161 31.78 -14.62 2.09
N PRO A 162 30.91 -13.91 1.36
CA PRO A 162 31.29 -12.69 0.65
C PRO A 162 31.49 -11.50 1.58
N GLN A 163 32.17 -10.46 1.08
CA GLN A 163 32.40 -9.23 1.85
C GLN A 163 31.11 -8.45 2.10
N SER A 164 30.13 -8.56 1.20
CA SER A 164 28.79 -7.96 1.34
C SER A 164 28.04 -8.43 2.59
N CYS A 165 28.38 -9.60 3.12
CA CYS A 165 27.83 -10.15 4.36
C CYS A 165 28.50 -9.63 5.64
N ARG A 166 29.52 -8.77 5.54
CA ARG A 166 30.40 -8.43 6.67
C ARG A 166 30.40 -6.94 6.99
N VAL A 167 30.57 -6.64 8.28
CA VAL A 167 30.86 -5.31 8.80
C VAL A 167 32.14 -5.41 9.63
N GLY A 168 33.28 -5.08 9.01
CA GLY A 168 34.59 -5.40 9.56
C GLY A 168 34.79 -6.92 9.67
N GLU A 169 35.08 -7.41 10.87
CA GLU A 169 35.26 -8.85 11.14
C GLU A 169 33.93 -9.58 11.45
N LEU A 170 32.84 -8.85 11.63
CA LEU A 170 31.53 -9.42 11.97
C LEU A 170 30.77 -9.82 10.71
N THR A 171 30.03 -10.93 10.76
CA THR A 171 29.14 -11.40 9.69
C THR A 171 27.70 -11.26 10.16
N TYR A 172 26.79 -10.82 9.26
CA TYR A 172 25.37 -10.76 9.60
C TYR A 172 24.86 -12.13 10.04
N ALA A 173 24.13 -12.15 11.17
CA ALA A 173 23.64 -13.37 11.78
C ALA A 173 22.32 -13.85 11.14
N THR A 174 21.47 -12.92 10.68
CA THR A 174 20.16 -13.20 10.11
C THR A 174 20.25 -13.59 8.63
N GLY A 175 19.36 -14.48 8.20
CA GLY A 175 19.23 -14.89 6.80
C GLY A 175 18.36 -13.92 6.01
N CYS A 176 18.63 -13.75 4.72
CA CYS A 176 17.88 -12.79 3.92
C CYS A 176 16.40 -13.15 3.72
N ILE A 177 16.02 -14.41 3.86
CA ILE A 177 14.60 -14.80 3.83
C ILE A 177 13.83 -14.11 4.95
N GLU A 178 14.38 -14.09 6.16
CA GLU A 178 13.74 -13.49 7.33
C GLU A 178 13.55 -11.98 7.14
N GLU A 179 14.60 -11.27 6.70
CA GLU A 179 14.56 -9.82 6.51
C GLU A 179 13.65 -9.40 5.34
N VAL A 180 13.69 -10.11 4.21
CA VAL A 180 12.84 -9.80 3.05
C VAL A 180 11.37 -10.10 3.34
N VAL A 181 11.08 -11.24 3.95
CA VAL A 181 9.71 -11.60 4.35
C VAL A 181 9.22 -10.63 5.41
N GLY A 182 10.04 -10.31 6.42
CA GLY A 182 9.70 -9.34 7.46
C GLY A 182 9.37 -7.97 6.90
N PHE A 183 10.19 -7.46 5.98
CA PHE A 183 9.92 -6.22 5.26
C PHE A 183 8.59 -6.26 4.51
N ALA A 184 8.34 -7.30 3.71
CA ALA A 184 7.12 -7.41 2.92
C ALA A 184 5.87 -7.56 3.80
N GLN A 185 5.94 -8.34 4.88
CA GLN A 185 4.86 -8.49 5.85
C GLN A 185 4.56 -7.18 6.57
N TYR A 186 5.59 -6.44 6.98
CA TYR A 186 5.43 -5.15 7.64
C TYR A 186 4.74 -4.13 6.72
N GLN A 187 5.24 -3.96 5.49
CA GLN A 187 4.65 -3.03 4.53
C GLN A 187 3.22 -3.45 4.14
N THR A 188 2.97 -4.74 3.93
CA THR A 188 1.62 -5.27 3.66
C THR A 188 0.66 -4.98 4.82
N SER A 189 1.09 -5.22 6.06
CA SER A 189 0.27 -4.99 7.25
C SER A 189 -0.08 -3.51 7.44
N LEU A 190 0.90 -2.62 7.21
CA LEU A 190 0.67 -1.18 7.21
C LEU A 190 -0.37 -0.79 6.15
N LEU A 191 -0.21 -1.26 4.92
CA LEU A 191 -1.15 -0.94 3.84
C LEU A 191 -2.56 -1.47 4.11
N ILE A 192 -2.69 -2.69 4.65
CA ILE A 192 -4.00 -3.24 5.08
C ILE A 192 -4.66 -2.31 6.09
N ALA A 193 -3.94 -1.87 7.13
CA ALA A 193 -4.47 -0.96 8.12
C ALA A 193 -4.91 0.38 7.50
N PHE A 194 -4.09 0.98 6.64
CA PHE A 194 -4.44 2.22 5.94
C PHE A 194 -5.66 2.06 5.01
N CYS A 195 -5.75 0.95 4.27
CA CYS A 195 -6.90 0.63 3.42
C CYS A 195 -8.20 0.53 4.24
N PHE A 196 -8.19 -0.18 5.37
CA PHE A 196 -9.35 -0.30 6.24
C PHE A 196 -9.76 1.05 6.84
N ILE A 197 -8.82 1.82 7.39
CA ILE A 197 -9.10 3.14 7.97
C ILE A 197 -9.66 4.08 6.89
N SER A 198 -9.03 4.12 5.73
CA SER A 198 -9.48 4.94 4.59
C SER A 198 -10.89 4.56 4.16
N ALA A 199 -11.20 3.27 4.04
CA ALA A 199 -12.52 2.79 3.66
C ALA A 199 -13.61 3.16 4.68
N LEU A 200 -13.31 3.10 5.99
CA LEU A 200 -14.26 3.51 7.04
C LEU A 200 -14.56 5.01 6.99
N ILE A 201 -13.52 5.85 6.84
CA ILE A 201 -13.68 7.30 6.76
C ILE A 201 -14.45 7.67 5.47
N GLN A 202 -14.11 7.04 4.34
CA GLN A 202 -14.82 7.23 3.06
C GLN A 202 -16.29 6.81 3.17
N GLY A 203 -16.58 5.66 3.78
CA GLY A 203 -17.95 5.17 3.97
C GLY A 203 -18.79 6.12 4.82
N ALA A 204 -18.23 6.61 5.93
CA ALA A 204 -18.91 7.60 6.77
C ALA A 204 -19.18 8.90 6.00
N TYR A 205 -18.18 9.42 5.28
CA TYR A 205 -18.30 10.63 4.48
C TYR A 205 -19.33 10.50 3.35
N LEU A 206 -19.34 9.37 2.63
CA LEU A 206 -20.33 9.07 1.59
C LEU A 206 -21.74 8.98 2.17
N GLY A 207 -21.90 8.31 3.32
CA GLY A 207 -23.18 8.21 4.02
C GLY A 207 -23.77 9.57 4.38
N ILE A 208 -22.94 10.46 4.96
CA ILE A 208 -23.38 11.82 5.30
C ILE A 208 -23.68 12.62 4.02
N SER A 209 -22.82 12.53 3.00
CA SER A 209 -23.01 13.25 1.73
C SER A 209 -24.32 12.86 1.03
N ILE A 210 -24.64 11.57 0.95
CA ILE A 210 -25.89 11.06 0.36
C ILE A 210 -27.10 11.49 1.20
N TRP A 211 -27.01 11.41 2.53
CA TRP A 211 -28.09 11.83 3.42
C TRP A 211 -28.46 13.29 3.19
N MET A 212 -27.46 14.17 3.05
CA MET A 212 -27.73 15.58 2.81
C MET A 212 -28.23 15.88 1.40
N LEU A 213 -27.72 15.21 0.37
CA LEU A 213 -28.27 15.34 -0.99
C LEU A 213 -29.75 14.96 -1.03
N ARG A 214 -30.14 13.92 -0.30
CA ARG A 214 -31.55 13.52 -0.17
C ARG A 214 -32.39 14.55 0.59
N LYS A 215 -31.84 15.18 1.64
CA LYS A 215 -32.50 16.26 2.38
C LYS A 215 -32.77 17.46 1.47
N SER A 216 -31.74 17.93 0.75
CA SER A 216 -31.85 19.04 -0.20
C SER A 216 -32.90 18.81 -1.30
N ASN A 217 -32.98 17.59 -1.85
CA ASN A 217 -34.00 17.28 -2.86
C ASN A 217 -35.43 17.27 -2.30
N LYS A 218 -35.62 16.87 -1.04
CA LYS A 218 -36.94 16.91 -0.38
C LYS A 218 -37.40 18.34 -0.12
N ASP A 219 -36.49 19.23 0.27
CA ASP A 219 -36.81 20.64 0.50
C ASP A 219 -37.24 21.34 -0.80
N ILE A 220 -36.63 20.99 -1.94
CA ILE A 220 -37.04 21.49 -3.27
C ILE A 220 -38.40 20.91 -3.68
N GLY A 221 -38.64 19.61 -3.45
CA GLY A 221 -39.90 18.94 -3.80
C GLY A 221 -41.11 19.34 -2.94
N LEU A 222 -40.90 19.92 -1.74
CA LEU A 222 -41.98 20.50 -0.91
C LEU A 222 -42.30 21.96 -1.27
N SER A 223 -41.48 22.59 -2.13
CA SER A 223 -41.64 23.98 -2.56
C SER A 223 -42.28 24.12 -3.95
N ALA A 224 -42.68 23.01 -4.56
CA ALA A 224 -43.43 22.92 -5.82
C ALA A 224 -44.85 22.42 -5.56
#